data_AF-A0A8H6JF10-F1
#
_entry.id   AF-A0A8H6JF10-F1
#
_cell.length_a   1.000
_cell.length_b   1.000
_cell.length_c   1.000
_cell.angle_alpha   90.00
_cell.angle_beta   90.00
_cell.angle_gamma   90.00
#
_symmetry.space_group_name_H-M   'P 1'
#
loop_
_entity.id
_entity.type
_entity.pdbx_description
1 polymer ?
#
loop_
_entity_poly.entity_id
_entity_poly.type
_entity_poly.pdbx_seq_one_letter_code
_entity_poly.pdbx_strand_id
1 'polypeptide(L)'
;MLVASSPILVFQESSSQPVEFFAPGKPAQWPALALAKYREYNEHETNTIFYGSNHFNLVDTTTRRETSILEAFLVSPTTAHARLLSHMSLSFPALEAAEGRPEVLGLAQDGMRALKLLQDNCANLTTLEFYVHEGNAFGLVGEPPSDLQSTLSRVDAQLKVVSSLKRIVIRYYYDRPSSGVMQSMQGFGWIVLMGDKDKRLD
;
A
#
# COMPACT_ATOMS: atom_id res chain seq x y z
N MET A 1 -0.88 -5.52 -24.63
CA MET A 1 -1.34 -5.97 -23.29
C MET A 1 -1.07 -4.84 -22.31
N LEU A 2 -2.09 -4.41 -21.55
CA LEU A 2 -2.04 -3.30 -20.56
C LEU A 2 -1.88 -3.78 -19.12
N VAL A 3 -1.97 -5.09 -18.90
CA VAL A 3 -1.87 -5.71 -17.58
C VAL A 3 -0.50 -6.38 -17.45
N ALA A 4 0.19 -6.14 -16.34
CA ALA A 4 1.43 -6.78 -15.97
C ALA A 4 1.16 -8.03 -15.13
N SER A 5 2.02 -9.04 -15.25
CA SER A 5 1.93 -10.28 -14.45
C SER A 5 2.58 -10.13 -13.06
N SER A 6 3.29 -9.03 -12.84
CA SER A 6 3.96 -8.67 -11.60
C SER A 6 3.50 -7.26 -11.19
N PRO A 7 3.60 -6.90 -9.90
CA PRO A 7 3.24 -5.57 -9.43
C PRO A 7 4.01 -4.49 -10.21
N ILE A 8 3.33 -3.41 -10.58
CA ILE A 8 3.93 -2.22 -11.17
C ILE A 8 4.50 -1.39 -10.03
N LEU A 9 5.82 -1.24 -10.00
CA LEU A 9 6.50 -0.35 -9.07
C LEU A 9 6.23 1.10 -9.48
N VAL A 10 5.83 1.89 -8.49
CA VAL A 10 5.56 3.32 -8.61
C VAL A 10 6.62 4.04 -7.81
N PHE A 11 7.38 4.91 -8.47
CA PHE A 11 8.48 5.62 -7.82
C PHE A 11 8.61 7.03 -8.37
N GLN A 12 9.39 7.86 -7.66
CA GLN A 12 9.67 9.23 -8.04
C GLN A 12 11.10 9.56 -7.59
N GLU A 13 11.96 9.89 -8.55
CA GLU A 13 13.37 10.19 -8.24
C GLU A 13 13.50 11.41 -7.32
N SER A 14 12.72 12.46 -7.60
CA SER A 14 12.62 13.65 -6.76
C SER A 14 11.22 14.27 -6.86
N SER A 15 10.85 15.11 -5.88
CA SER A 15 9.52 15.74 -5.85
C SER A 15 9.22 16.65 -7.05
N SER A 16 10.24 17.04 -7.82
CA SER A 16 10.09 17.84 -9.04
C SER A 16 9.95 17.01 -10.33
N GLN A 17 10.16 15.69 -10.26
CA GLN A 17 10.03 14.77 -11.40
C GLN A 17 8.63 14.14 -11.45
N PRO A 18 8.14 13.73 -12.62
CA PRO A 18 6.90 12.97 -12.71
C PRO A 18 7.02 11.61 -12.00
N VAL A 19 5.88 11.06 -11.58
CA VAL A 19 5.81 9.68 -11.10
C VAL A 19 6.09 8.73 -12.27
N GLU A 20 6.95 7.75 -12.03
CA GLU A 20 7.38 6.75 -13.00
C GLU A 20 6.87 5.35 -12.64
N PHE A 21 6.76 4.51 -13.67
CA PHE A 21 6.24 3.15 -13.57
C PHE A 21 7.27 2.15 -14.08
N PHE A 22 7.51 1.11 -13.31
CA PHE A 22 8.35 -0.01 -13.72
C PHE A 22 7.64 -1.34 -13.49
N ALA A 23 7.57 -2.18 -14.53
CA ALA A 23 6.98 -3.52 -14.43
C ALA A 23 8.09 -4.58 -14.58
N PRO A 24 8.40 -5.37 -13.54
CA PRO A 24 9.40 -6.43 -13.63
C PRO A 24 9.11 -7.40 -14.78
N GLY A 25 10.14 -7.71 -15.57
CA GLY A 25 10.01 -8.57 -16.75
C GLY A 25 9.41 -7.89 -17.99
N LYS A 26 9.19 -6.58 -17.96
CA LYS A 26 8.84 -5.75 -19.13
C LYS A 26 9.97 -4.77 -19.45
N PRO A 27 10.09 -4.30 -20.70
CA PRO A 27 10.95 -3.17 -21.03
C PRO A 27 10.61 -1.94 -20.18
N ALA A 28 11.60 -1.14 -19.80
CA ALA A 28 11.41 0.04 -18.92
C ALA A 28 10.34 1.01 -19.45
N GLN A 29 10.29 1.21 -20.77
CA GLN A 29 9.32 2.11 -21.41
C GLN A 29 7.94 1.47 -21.64
N TRP A 30 7.73 0.21 -21.24
CA TRP A 30 6.48 -0.51 -21.53
C TRP A 30 5.23 0.21 -21.01
N PRO A 31 5.15 0.69 -19.75
CA PRO A 31 3.96 1.38 -19.28
C PRO A 31 3.65 2.61 -20.14
N ALA A 32 4.66 3.45 -20.42
CA ALA A 32 4.50 4.67 -21.19
C ALA A 32 4.10 4.40 -22.64
N LEU A 33 4.78 3.47 -23.32
CA LEU A 33 4.50 3.12 -24.72
C LEU A 33 3.16 2.41 -24.87
N ALA A 34 2.81 1.50 -23.96
CA ALA A 34 1.53 0.82 -23.99
C ALA A 34 0.41 1.84 -23.76
N LEU A 35 0.50 2.68 -22.72
CA LEU A 35 -0.50 3.71 -22.46
C LEU A 35 -0.65 4.66 -23.64
N ALA A 36 0.44 5.19 -24.20
CA ALA A 36 0.39 6.09 -25.35
C ALA A 36 -0.33 5.45 -26.53
N LYS A 37 0.08 4.23 -26.91
CA LYS A 37 -0.50 3.50 -28.03
C LYS A 37 -1.99 3.25 -27.86
N TYR A 38 -2.46 2.82 -26.69
CA TYR A 38 -3.86 2.44 -26.51
C TYR A 38 -4.77 3.65 -26.23
N ARG A 39 -4.25 4.73 -25.60
CA ARG A 39 -5.01 5.97 -25.38
C ARG A 39 -5.40 6.69 -26.67
N GLU A 40 -4.61 6.56 -27.73
CA GLU A 40 -4.97 7.08 -29.07
C GLU A 40 -6.31 6.53 -29.59
N TYR A 41 -6.67 5.31 -29.18
CA TYR A 41 -7.90 4.64 -29.62
C TYR A 41 -9.05 4.87 -28.64
N ASN A 42 -8.80 4.64 -27.34
CA ASN A 42 -9.80 4.81 -26.30
C ASN A 42 -9.12 5.08 -24.95
N GLU A 43 -8.97 6.35 -24.60
CA GLU A 43 -8.33 6.77 -23.35
C GLU A 43 -9.04 6.21 -22.11
N HIS A 44 -10.37 6.29 -22.07
CA HIS A 44 -11.14 5.89 -20.89
C HIS A 44 -11.03 4.39 -20.60
N GLU A 45 -11.21 3.55 -21.62
CA GLU A 45 -11.07 2.09 -21.49
C GLU A 45 -9.62 1.71 -21.15
N THR A 46 -8.65 2.36 -21.81
CA THR A 46 -7.22 2.13 -21.54
C THR A 46 -6.88 2.40 -20.07
N ASN A 47 -7.31 3.54 -19.54
CA ASN A 47 -7.06 3.90 -18.15
C ASN A 47 -7.81 2.96 -17.20
N THR A 48 -9.05 2.57 -17.52
CA THR A 48 -9.82 1.61 -16.71
C THR A 48 -9.11 0.27 -16.59
N ILE A 49 -8.59 -0.26 -17.69
CA ILE A 49 -7.84 -1.52 -17.68
C ILE A 49 -6.52 -1.34 -16.95
N PHE A 50 -5.75 -0.29 -17.27
CA PHE A 50 -4.42 -0.11 -16.68
C PHE A 50 -4.50 0.11 -15.17
N TYR A 51 -5.33 1.02 -14.67
CA TYR A 51 -5.40 1.31 -13.24
C TYR A 51 -6.27 0.30 -12.47
N GLY A 52 -7.31 -0.25 -13.10
CA GLY A 52 -8.25 -1.17 -12.44
C GLY A 52 -7.84 -2.64 -12.46
N SER A 53 -6.91 -3.06 -13.30
CA SER A 53 -6.47 -4.47 -13.40
C SER A 53 -5.01 -4.71 -13.02
N ASN A 54 -4.22 -3.65 -12.81
CA ASN A 54 -2.85 -3.80 -12.32
C ASN A 54 -2.78 -3.62 -10.80
N HIS A 55 -1.80 -4.30 -10.23
CA HIS A 55 -1.37 -4.10 -8.85
C HIS A 55 -0.25 -3.06 -8.81
N PHE A 56 -0.44 -1.96 -8.09
CA PHE A 56 0.57 -0.90 -7.92
C PHE A 56 1.29 -1.03 -6.59
N ASN A 57 2.61 -1.05 -6.62
CA ASN A 57 3.45 -1.16 -5.44
C ASN A 57 4.25 0.12 -5.22
N LEU A 58 3.99 0.79 -4.09
CA LEU A 58 4.65 2.03 -3.68
C LEU A 58 5.68 1.82 -2.55
N VAL A 59 5.89 0.58 -2.11
CA VAL A 59 6.75 0.26 -0.96
C VAL A 59 8.16 0.78 -1.21
N ASP A 60 8.55 1.80 -0.45
CA ASP A 60 9.90 2.37 -0.46
C ASP A 60 10.58 2.14 0.89
N THR A 61 11.42 1.12 0.95
CA THR A 61 12.18 0.75 2.15
C THR A 61 13.42 1.62 2.38
N THR A 62 13.74 2.55 1.47
CA THR A 62 15.06 3.20 1.40
C THR A 62 15.02 4.70 1.63
N THR A 63 14.08 5.44 1.02
CA THR A 63 14.12 6.91 1.02
C THR A 63 13.11 7.58 1.94
N ARG A 64 12.22 6.80 2.59
CA ARG A 64 11.13 7.30 3.46
C ARG A 64 10.26 8.37 2.79
N ARG A 65 10.13 8.33 1.45
CA ARG A 65 9.30 9.27 0.68
C ARG A 65 7.98 8.68 0.22
N GLU A 66 7.65 7.47 0.68
CA GLU A 66 6.46 6.71 0.25
C GLU A 66 5.18 7.56 0.29
N THR A 67 4.90 8.26 1.41
CA THR A 67 3.68 9.09 1.52
C THR A 67 3.66 10.24 0.51
N SER A 68 4.80 10.86 0.22
CA SER A 68 4.91 11.91 -0.80
C SER A 68 4.74 11.37 -2.22
N ILE A 69 5.27 10.18 -2.50
CA ILE A 69 5.09 9.49 -3.78
C ILE A 69 3.63 9.08 -3.95
N LEU A 70 3.00 8.57 -2.89
CA LEU A 70 1.58 8.24 -2.85
C LEU A 70 0.72 9.47 -3.14
N GLU A 71 1.00 10.59 -2.50
CA GLU A 71 0.31 11.85 -2.79
C GLU A 71 0.51 12.29 -4.24
N ALA A 72 1.74 12.28 -4.75
CA ALA A 72 2.02 12.61 -6.15
C ALA A 72 1.30 11.65 -7.12
N PHE A 73 1.20 10.36 -6.78
CA PHE A 73 0.53 9.36 -7.59
C PHE A 73 -0.99 9.53 -7.61
N LEU A 74 -1.59 9.88 -6.46
CA LEU A 74 -3.05 9.99 -6.32
C LEU A 74 -3.61 11.37 -6.66
N VAL A 75 -2.85 12.45 -6.41
CA VAL A 75 -3.33 13.85 -6.44
C VAL A 75 -2.84 14.64 -7.66
N SER A 76 -1.69 14.29 -8.25
CA SER A 76 -1.23 14.86 -9.53
C SER A 76 -2.26 14.53 -10.65
N PRO A 77 -2.28 15.19 -11.85
CA PRO A 77 -3.49 15.65 -12.58
C PRO A 77 -4.49 14.59 -13.05
N THR A 78 -4.31 13.35 -12.66
CA THR A 78 -5.14 12.19 -12.89
C THR A 78 -5.86 11.71 -11.62
N THR A 79 -6.44 12.61 -10.81
CA THR A 79 -7.34 12.21 -9.70
C THR A 79 -8.46 11.27 -10.17
N ALA A 80 -8.86 11.37 -11.44
CA ALA A 80 -9.77 10.44 -12.10
C ALA A 80 -9.24 8.99 -12.13
N HIS A 81 -7.92 8.78 -12.25
CA HIS A 81 -7.32 7.45 -12.30
C HIS A 81 -7.16 6.82 -10.93
N ALA A 82 -6.94 7.61 -9.88
CA ALA A 82 -6.88 7.11 -8.50
C ALA A 82 -8.17 6.36 -8.12
N ARG A 83 -9.32 6.85 -8.58
CA ARG A 83 -10.62 6.20 -8.40
C ARG A 83 -10.75 4.87 -9.15
N LEU A 84 -9.91 4.59 -10.14
CA LEU A 84 -9.92 3.34 -10.89
C LEU A 84 -9.07 2.26 -10.20
N LEU A 85 -8.19 2.63 -9.26
CA LEU A 85 -7.28 1.71 -8.59
C LEU A 85 -8.06 0.65 -7.82
N SER A 86 -7.72 -0.62 -8.06
CA SER A 86 -8.36 -1.77 -7.39
C SER A 86 -7.42 -2.51 -6.43
N HIS A 87 -6.10 -2.44 -6.65
CA HIS A 87 -5.10 -3.18 -5.88
C HIS A 87 -3.81 -2.38 -5.69
N MET A 88 -3.42 -2.14 -4.43
CA MET A 88 -2.21 -1.40 -4.08
C MET A 88 -1.39 -2.11 -2.98
N SER A 89 -0.07 -1.87 -2.98
CA SER A 89 0.84 -2.16 -1.86
C SER A 89 1.48 -0.91 -1.31
N LEU A 90 1.56 -0.81 0.02
CA LEU A 90 2.24 0.24 0.78
C LEU A 90 3.03 -0.38 1.94
N SER A 91 3.88 0.39 2.59
CA SER A 91 4.44 0.02 3.88
C SER A 91 3.34 0.06 4.94
N PHE A 92 3.37 -0.87 5.88
CA PHE A 92 2.48 -0.81 7.04
C PHE A 92 2.73 0.52 7.78
N PRO A 93 1.67 1.24 8.20
CA PRO A 93 1.82 2.47 8.97
C PRO A 93 2.70 2.25 10.20
N ALA A 94 3.82 2.99 10.28
CA ALA A 94 4.75 2.84 11.38
C ALA A 94 4.07 3.15 12.72
N LEU A 95 4.35 2.31 13.72
CA LEU A 95 3.95 2.56 15.10
C LEU A 95 5.09 3.28 15.82
N GLU A 96 4.73 4.18 16.72
CA GLU A 96 5.68 4.99 17.48
C GLU A 96 5.27 5.05 18.95
N ALA A 97 6.23 5.23 19.84
CA ALA A 97 5.90 5.57 21.23
C ALA A 97 5.21 6.94 21.27
N ALA A 98 4.11 7.04 22.02
CA ALA A 98 3.45 8.33 22.23
C ALA A 98 4.38 9.30 22.97
N GLU A 99 4.30 10.59 22.62
CA GLU A 99 5.11 11.61 23.27
C GLU A 99 4.93 11.59 24.79
N GLY A 100 6.04 11.39 25.51
CA GLY A 100 6.07 11.32 26.97
C GLY A 100 5.49 10.04 27.59
N ARG A 101 5.08 9.05 26.78
CA ARG A 101 4.54 7.75 27.22
C ARG A 101 5.09 6.60 26.37
N PRO A 102 6.32 6.13 26.65
CA PRO A 102 6.98 5.04 25.91
C PRO A 102 6.17 3.73 25.83
N GLU A 103 5.31 3.50 26.82
CA GLU A 103 4.43 2.34 26.93
C GLU A 103 3.20 2.39 26.00
N VAL A 104 2.83 3.59 25.53
CA VAL A 104 1.64 3.78 24.68
C VAL A 104 2.04 3.83 23.22
N LEU A 105 1.44 2.97 22.40
CA LEU A 105 1.66 2.95 20.95
C LEU A 105 0.74 3.93 20.21
N GLY A 106 1.34 4.85 19.47
CA GLY A 106 0.70 5.73 18.50
C GLY A 106 0.92 5.27 17.06
N LEU A 107 0.16 5.86 16.13
CA LEU A 107 0.43 5.78 14.70
C LEU A 107 1.27 6.99 14.29
N ALA A 108 2.35 6.76 13.55
CA ALA A 108 3.14 7.82 12.95
C ALA A 108 2.27 8.73 12.07
N GLN A 109 2.58 10.04 12.07
CA GLN A 109 1.85 11.05 11.28
C GLN A 109 1.80 10.70 9.79
N ASP A 110 2.92 10.24 9.23
CA ASP A 110 3.00 9.85 7.82
C ASP A 110 2.09 8.66 7.49
N GLY A 111 1.95 7.71 8.42
CA GLY A 111 1.04 6.58 8.29
C GLY A 111 -0.42 7.03 8.29
N MET A 112 -0.80 7.94 9.19
CA MET A 112 -2.15 8.54 9.21
C MET A 112 -2.44 9.29 7.91
N ARG A 113 -1.47 10.06 7.40
CA ARG A 113 -1.60 10.80 6.14
C ARG A 113 -1.77 9.87 4.94
N ALA A 114 -1.01 8.78 4.87
CA ALA A 114 -1.14 7.78 3.81
C ALA A 114 -2.54 7.13 3.82
N LEU A 115 -3.05 6.73 4.99
CA LEU A 115 -4.40 6.18 5.11
C LEU A 115 -5.47 7.19 4.67
N LYS A 116 -5.31 8.47 5.02
CA LYS A 116 -6.24 9.53 4.61
C LYS A 116 -6.25 9.74 3.09
N LEU A 117 -5.08 9.70 2.45
CA LEU A 117 -4.96 9.78 0.98
C LEU A 117 -5.72 8.65 0.28
N LEU A 118 -5.66 7.42 0.81
CA LEU A 118 -6.42 6.28 0.26
C LEU A 118 -7.93 6.50 0.40
N GLN A 119 -8.39 6.94 1.57
CA GLN A 119 -9.81 7.24 1.81
C GLN A 119 -10.36 8.30 0.84
N ASP A 120 -9.59 9.35 0.60
CA ASP A 120 -10.07 10.49 -0.18
C ASP A 120 -10.04 10.24 -1.69
N ASN A 121 -9.17 9.35 -2.18
CA ASN A 121 -8.91 9.21 -3.62
C ASN A 121 -9.25 7.83 -4.21
N CYS A 122 -9.20 6.75 -3.43
CA CYS A 122 -9.24 5.38 -3.95
C CYS A 122 -10.60 4.70 -3.78
N ALA A 123 -11.64 5.25 -4.43
CA ALA A 123 -13.04 4.80 -4.27
C ALA A 123 -13.33 3.35 -4.69
N ASN A 124 -12.49 2.74 -5.53
CA ASN A 124 -12.65 1.35 -6.01
C ASN A 124 -11.56 0.40 -5.48
N LEU A 125 -10.77 0.81 -4.49
CA LEU A 125 -9.71 -0.03 -3.93
C LEU A 125 -10.33 -1.24 -3.24
N THR A 126 -10.07 -2.44 -3.76
CA THR A 126 -10.63 -3.70 -3.24
C THR A 126 -9.61 -4.51 -2.45
N THR A 127 -8.34 -4.40 -2.81
CA THR A 127 -7.23 -5.10 -2.15
C THR A 127 -6.15 -4.09 -1.76
N LEU A 128 -5.77 -4.10 -0.48
CA LEU A 128 -4.64 -3.34 0.02
C LEU A 128 -3.66 -4.30 0.70
N GLU A 129 -2.42 -4.26 0.25
CA GLU A 129 -1.33 -4.99 0.89
C GLU A 129 -0.42 -4.03 1.65
N PHE A 130 -0.06 -4.40 2.87
CA PHE A 130 0.89 -3.69 3.70
C PHE A 130 2.15 -4.51 3.90
N TYR A 131 3.30 -3.86 3.80
CA TYR A 131 4.60 -4.48 3.95
C TYR A 131 5.19 -4.07 5.30
N VAL A 132 5.52 -5.08 6.11
CA VAL A 132 6.27 -4.90 7.36
C VAL A 132 7.73 -5.27 7.08
N HIS A 133 8.61 -4.31 7.27
CA HIS A 133 10.06 -4.41 7.11
C HIS A 133 10.76 -3.78 8.32
N GLU A 134 12.09 -3.88 8.40
CA GLU A 134 12.87 -3.42 9.56
C GLU A 134 12.54 -1.98 10.00
N GLY A 135 12.29 -1.10 9.03
CA GLY A 135 12.04 0.33 9.26
C GLY A 135 10.68 0.66 9.87
N ASN A 136 9.70 -0.25 9.87
CA ASN A 136 8.35 -0.02 10.39
C ASN A 136 7.82 -1.14 11.30
N ALA A 137 8.68 -2.09 11.70
CA ALA A 137 8.31 -3.25 12.50
C ALA A 137 8.18 -2.98 14.01
N PHE A 138 8.34 -1.74 14.47
CA PHE A 138 8.26 -1.39 15.89
C PHE A 138 6.90 -1.79 16.48
N GLY A 139 6.91 -2.54 17.58
CA GLY A 139 5.70 -3.06 18.24
C GLY A 139 4.97 -4.18 17.47
N LEU A 140 5.49 -4.59 16.31
CA LEU A 140 4.90 -5.63 15.44
C LEU A 140 5.71 -6.94 15.43
N VAL A 141 6.84 -6.97 16.12
CA VAL A 141 7.74 -8.12 16.26
C VAL A 141 8.06 -8.32 17.74
N GLY A 142 8.20 -9.57 18.16
CA GLY A 142 8.47 -9.91 19.56
C GLY A 142 7.22 -9.90 20.45
N GLU A 143 7.42 -9.63 21.73
CA GLU A 143 6.34 -9.62 22.71
C GLU A 143 5.40 -8.41 22.45
N PRO A 144 4.09 -8.64 22.24
CA PRO A 144 3.18 -7.58 21.84
C PRO A 144 3.02 -6.56 22.98
N PRO A 145 3.18 -5.26 22.71
CA PRO A 145 2.89 -4.23 23.70
C PRO A 145 1.42 -4.29 24.13
N SER A 146 1.13 -3.94 25.39
CA SER A 146 -0.25 -3.99 25.95
C SER A 146 -1.26 -3.24 25.09
N ASP A 147 -0.82 -2.14 24.48
CA ASP A 147 -1.68 -1.20 23.77
C ASP A 147 -1.82 -1.54 22.28
N LEU A 148 -1.10 -2.56 21.78
CA LEU A 148 -1.07 -2.93 20.36
C LEU A 148 -2.48 -3.14 19.79
N GLN A 149 -3.35 -3.84 20.53
CA GLN A 149 -4.72 -4.10 20.09
C GLN A 149 -5.50 -2.80 19.84
N SER A 150 -5.29 -1.79 20.69
CA SER A 150 -5.96 -0.50 20.56
C SER A 150 -5.44 0.29 19.35
N THR A 151 -4.12 0.23 19.10
CA THR A 151 -3.48 0.90 17.97
C THR A 151 -3.88 0.25 16.64
N LEU A 152 -3.88 -1.08 16.58
CA LEU A 152 -4.37 -1.81 15.40
C LEU A 152 -5.87 -1.56 15.15
N SER A 153 -6.68 -1.44 16.21
CA SER A 153 -8.10 -1.07 16.05
C SER A 153 -8.28 0.32 15.44
N ARG A 154 -7.37 1.27 15.71
CA ARG A 154 -7.41 2.60 15.08
C ARG A 154 -7.06 2.52 13.60
N VAL A 155 -6.05 1.73 13.24
CA VAL A 155 -5.69 1.46 11.83
C VAL A 155 -6.87 0.82 11.11
N ASP A 156 -7.48 -0.22 11.70
CA ASP A 156 -8.65 -0.90 11.15
C ASP A 156 -9.83 0.06 10.93
N ALA A 157 -10.11 0.93 11.90
CA ALA A 157 -11.16 1.94 11.76
C ALA A 157 -10.89 2.89 10.57
N GLN A 158 -9.64 3.30 10.35
CA GLN A 158 -9.28 4.11 9.18
C GLN A 158 -9.43 3.34 7.86
N LEU A 159 -9.09 2.04 7.84
CA LEU A 159 -9.22 1.21 6.65
C LEU A 159 -10.68 0.95 6.27
N LYS A 160 -11.55 0.75 7.27
CA LYS A 160 -12.99 0.51 7.07
C LYS A 160 -13.75 1.70 6.51
N VAL A 161 -13.19 2.90 6.55
CA VAL A 161 -13.75 4.07 5.86
C VAL A 161 -13.73 3.87 4.33
N VAL A 162 -12.79 3.08 3.81
CA VAL A 162 -12.72 2.72 2.38
C VAL A 162 -13.73 1.60 2.11
N SER A 163 -14.98 1.96 1.80
CA SER A 163 -16.10 1.00 1.69
C SER A 163 -15.91 -0.08 0.61
N SER A 164 -15.06 0.17 -0.40
CA SER A 164 -14.75 -0.79 -1.46
C SER A 164 -13.76 -1.86 -1.02
N LEU A 165 -13.04 -1.66 0.10
CA LEU A 165 -11.94 -2.50 0.53
C LEU A 165 -12.49 -3.83 1.07
N LYS A 166 -12.10 -4.93 0.42
CA LYS A 166 -12.55 -6.29 0.73
C LYS A 166 -11.46 -7.14 1.34
N ARG A 167 -10.20 -6.87 0.99
CA ARG A 167 -9.06 -7.70 1.36
C ARG A 167 -7.92 -6.83 1.84
N ILE A 168 -7.46 -7.08 3.06
CA ILE A 168 -6.26 -6.48 3.65
C ILE A 168 -5.25 -7.60 3.86
N VAL A 169 -4.06 -7.45 3.29
CA VAL A 169 -2.95 -8.42 3.42
C VAL A 169 -1.79 -7.74 4.11
N ILE A 170 -1.26 -8.32 5.17
CA ILE A 170 -0.04 -7.89 5.83
C ILE A 170 1.07 -8.86 5.45
N ARG A 171 2.13 -8.39 4.80
CA ARG A 171 3.29 -9.18 4.41
C ARG A 171 4.50 -8.83 5.26
N TYR A 172 5.00 -9.80 6.01
CA TYR A 172 6.21 -9.65 6.81
C TYR A 172 7.44 -10.05 5.99
N TYR A 173 8.33 -9.08 5.78
CA TYR A 173 9.68 -9.29 5.21
C TYR A 173 10.79 -9.08 6.25
N TYR A 174 10.41 -8.77 7.50
CA TYR A 174 11.34 -8.62 8.62
C TYR A 174 10.81 -9.36 9.84
N ASP A 175 11.57 -10.38 10.27
CA ASP A 175 11.25 -11.30 11.36
C ASP A 175 9.84 -11.90 11.31
N ARG A 176 9.57 -12.86 12.18
CA ARG A 176 8.24 -13.47 12.29
C ARG A 176 7.44 -12.72 13.37
N PRO A 177 6.19 -12.30 13.10
CA PRO A 177 5.33 -11.77 14.15
C PRO A 177 5.10 -12.84 15.21
N SER A 178 5.02 -12.44 16.48
CA SER A 178 4.61 -13.37 17.53
C SER A 178 3.16 -13.83 17.31
N SER A 179 2.78 -14.94 17.93
CA SER A 179 1.43 -15.47 17.86
C SER A 179 0.39 -14.43 18.31
N GLY A 180 0.70 -13.62 19.33
CA GLY A 180 -0.16 -12.54 19.80
C GLY A 180 -0.40 -11.46 18.73
N VAL A 181 0.67 -10.96 18.10
CA VAL A 181 0.55 -9.96 17.01
C VAL A 181 -0.26 -10.52 15.84
N MET A 182 0.03 -11.77 15.44
CA MET A 182 -0.68 -12.44 14.34
C MET A 182 -2.17 -12.61 14.65
N GLN A 183 -2.52 -13.06 15.86
CA GLN A 183 -3.91 -13.22 16.30
C GLN A 183 -4.64 -11.88 16.35
N SER A 184 -3.99 -10.81 16.83
CA SER A 184 -4.57 -9.47 16.83
C SER A 184 -4.93 -9.00 15.42
N MET A 185 -4.01 -9.11 14.46
CA MET A 185 -4.27 -8.71 13.07
C MET A 185 -5.35 -9.56 12.40
N GLN A 186 -5.29 -10.88 12.58
CA GLN A 186 -6.30 -11.81 12.06
C GLN A 186 -7.68 -11.59 12.69
N GLY A 187 -7.74 -11.13 13.94
CA GLY A 187 -8.98 -10.74 14.62
C GLY A 187 -9.73 -9.59 13.92
N PHE A 188 -9.02 -8.75 13.15
CA PHE A 188 -9.64 -7.73 12.29
C PHE A 188 -9.99 -8.26 10.88
N GLY A 189 -9.77 -9.54 10.62
CA GLY A 189 -9.98 -10.17 9.31
C GLY A 189 -8.83 -9.95 8.33
N TRP A 190 -7.67 -9.48 8.79
CA TRP A 190 -6.51 -9.26 7.93
C TRP A 190 -5.77 -10.57 7.67
N ILE A 191 -5.25 -10.74 6.46
CA ILE A 191 -4.47 -11.92 6.06
C ILE A 191 -3.00 -11.62 6.35
N VAL A 192 -2.35 -12.41 7.21
CA VAL A 192 -0.94 -12.22 7.56
C VAL A 192 -0.09 -13.28 6.85
N LEU A 193 0.85 -12.85 6.01
CA LEU A 193 1.72 -13.70 5.18
C LEU A 193 3.20 -13.42 5.46
N MET A 194 4.04 -14.43 5.25
CA MET A 194 5.50 -14.32 5.35
C MET A 194 6.13 -14.21 3.96
N GLY A 195 6.74 -13.06 3.67
CA GLY A 195 7.34 -12.74 2.38
C GLY A 195 6.38 -12.95 1.20
N ASP A 196 6.93 -13.40 0.06
CA ASP A 196 6.16 -13.72 -1.15
C ASP A 196 5.58 -15.13 -1.15
N LYS A 197 5.82 -15.91 -0.09
CA LYS A 197 5.43 -17.32 -0.01
C LYS A 197 3.97 -17.44 0.42
N ASP A 198 3.08 -17.04 -0.48
CA ASP A 198 1.73 -17.60 -0.62
C ASP A 198 1.10 -17.07 -1.93
N LYS A 199 1.58 -17.61 -3.06
CA LYS A 199 0.89 -17.53 -4.37
C LYS A 199 -0.14 -18.67 -4.54
N ARG A 200 -0.67 -19.23 -3.45
CA ARG A 200 -1.63 -20.34 -3.50
C ARG A 200 -2.78 -20.11 -2.53
N LEU A 201 -3.71 -19.27 -2.93
CA LEU A 201 -5.13 -19.44 -2.60
C LEU A 201 -5.91 -19.04 -3.85
N ASP A 202 -6.14 -20.08 -4.67
CA ASP A 202 -7.19 -20.34 -5.67
C ASP A 202 -7.82 -19.17 -6.43
#